data_AF-A0A829FGE6-F1
#
_entry.id   AF-A0A829FGE6-F1
#
_cell.length_a   1.000
_cell.length_b   1.000
_cell.length_c   1.000
_cell.angle_alpha   90.00
_cell.angle_beta   90.00
_cell.angle_gamma   90.00
#
_symmetry.space_group_name_H-M   'P 1'
#
loop_
_entity.id
_entity.type
_entity.pdbx_description
1 polymer ?
#
loop_
_entity_poly.entity_id
_entity_poly.type
_entity_poly.pdbx_seq_one_letter_code
_entity_poly.pdbx_strand_id
1 'polypeptide(L)'
;MEPAIAAIIYANVETNLQLFNSGEQASKVLTVGLGNFVGTMGGTGATLVVPFIFLLFAKSKQLKAVGKASFIPVSFAVNEPLLFAAPMILNPYFFIPFLLTPVVNVCLFKFFVDVLGMNSFMYVLPWATPAPIGLVLGTGMGILAFVLAAVLIVVDFLIYLPFCKAYDAVLVEKEAQKAEVIATEEGASADVREEVPVAASQVISDANKEINVLVLCAGAGTSAMLANALKKGASESKAPISAMAGAYGSHYEMLQDFDMVVLAPQVNSYYDDIKEDTDRLGIKLVATKGAEYIGLTRDPEKAVQFILNQFQ
;
A
#
# COMPACT_ATOMS: atom_id res chain seq x y z
N MET A 1 -1.56 21.08 9.52
CA MET A 1 -2.41 21.82 10.48
C MET A 1 -1.87 21.76 11.91
N GLU A 2 -1.18 20.67 12.28
CA GLU A 2 -0.63 20.44 13.62
C GLU A 2 0.14 21.62 14.24
N PRO A 3 1.02 22.37 13.54
CA PRO A 3 1.78 23.46 14.16
C PRO A 3 0.92 24.60 14.71
N ALA A 4 -0.24 24.85 14.12
CA ALA A 4 -1.11 25.95 14.51
C ALA A 4 -1.93 25.65 15.78
N ILE A 5 -2.22 24.37 16.04
CA ILE A 5 -3.02 23.93 17.20
C ILE A 5 -2.19 23.19 18.26
N ALA A 6 -0.92 22.89 17.98
CA ALA A 6 -0.03 22.15 18.89
C ALA A 6 -0.04 22.74 20.31
N ALA A 7 0.14 24.05 20.44
CA ALA A 7 0.17 24.70 21.75
C ALA A 7 -1.09 24.40 22.59
N ILE A 8 -2.28 24.48 21.99
CA ILE A 8 -3.54 24.30 22.73
C ILE A 8 -3.83 22.82 23.02
N ILE A 9 -3.53 21.91 22.09
CA ILE A 9 -3.82 20.47 22.27
C ILE A 9 -2.93 19.83 23.35
N TYR A 10 -1.69 20.30 23.53
CA TYR A 10 -0.82 19.85 24.61
C TYR A 10 -1.18 20.53 25.94
N ALA A 11 -1.49 21.82 25.94
CA ALA A 11 -1.94 22.53 27.14
C ALA A 11 -3.22 21.92 27.73
N ASN A 12 -4.14 21.43 26.89
CA ASN A 12 -5.37 20.77 27.35
C ASN A 12 -5.11 19.40 28.01
N VAL A 13 -4.06 18.66 27.62
CA VAL A 13 -3.69 17.41 28.30
C VAL A 13 -3.21 17.70 29.72
N GLU A 14 -2.35 18.70 29.89
CA GLU A 14 -1.88 19.15 31.21
C GLU A 14 -3.06 19.66 32.07
N THR A 15 -3.96 20.45 31.48
CA THR A 15 -5.18 20.92 32.16
C THR A 15 -6.04 19.75 32.63
N ASN A 16 -6.23 18.73 31.80
CA ASN A 16 -6.97 17.53 32.17
C ASN A 16 -6.32 16.76 33.32
N LEU A 17 -5.00 16.63 33.31
CA LEU A 17 -4.26 15.97 34.39
C LEU A 17 -4.42 16.72 35.71
N GLN A 18 -4.39 18.05 35.69
CA GLN A 18 -4.61 18.88 36.87
C GLN A 18 -6.04 18.75 37.41
N LEU A 19 -7.05 18.80 36.53
CA LEU A 19 -8.45 18.56 36.91
C LEU A 19 -8.63 17.18 37.55
N PHE A 20 -8.05 16.15 36.96
CA PHE A 20 -8.13 14.80 37.51
C PHE A 20 -7.47 14.69 38.88
N ASN A 21 -6.31 15.33 39.07
CA ASN A 21 -5.61 15.37 40.36
C ASN A 21 -6.38 16.16 41.44
N SER A 22 -7.24 17.11 41.06
CA SER A 22 -8.15 17.80 41.99
C SER A 22 -9.44 17.03 42.28
N GLY A 23 -9.61 15.84 41.70
CA GLY A 23 -10.82 15.03 41.83
C GLY A 23 -11.95 15.43 40.89
N GLU A 24 -11.68 16.31 39.92
CA GLU A 24 -12.61 16.71 38.87
C GLU A 24 -12.48 15.81 37.62
N GLN A 25 -13.46 15.90 36.72
CA GLN A 25 -13.41 15.19 35.45
C GLN A 25 -12.40 15.86 34.49
N ALA A 26 -11.58 15.06 33.82
CA ALA A 26 -10.79 15.50 32.67
C ALA A 26 -11.71 15.84 31.48
N SER A 27 -12.19 17.08 31.40
CA SER A 27 -13.27 17.50 30.48
C SER A 27 -12.79 18.11 29.16
N LYS A 28 -11.50 18.44 29.01
CA LYS A 28 -10.99 19.04 27.76
C LYS A 28 -10.84 17.94 26.71
N VAL A 29 -11.77 17.91 25.75
CA VAL A 29 -11.79 16.93 24.66
C VAL A 29 -10.65 17.15 23.66
N LEU A 30 -10.40 18.42 23.28
CA LEU A 30 -9.43 18.77 22.25
C LEU A 30 -7.99 18.59 22.77
N THR A 31 -7.41 17.43 22.51
CA THR A 31 -6.09 17.01 22.98
C THR A 31 -5.28 16.37 21.87
N VAL A 32 -3.96 16.20 22.06
CA VAL A 32 -3.14 15.46 21.09
C VAL A 32 -3.59 13.99 20.96
N GLY A 33 -4.05 13.39 22.06
CA GLY A 33 -4.58 12.02 22.06
C GLY A 33 -5.88 11.87 21.26
N LEU A 34 -6.76 12.88 21.25
CA LEU A 34 -7.94 12.91 20.39
C LEU A 34 -7.55 12.81 18.91
N GLY A 35 -6.49 13.51 18.50
CA GLY A 35 -5.95 13.38 17.14
C GLY A 35 -5.47 11.95 16.89
N ASN A 36 -4.45 11.53 17.64
CA ASN A 36 -3.67 10.32 17.35
C ASN A 36 -4.45 9.02 17.52
N PHE A 37 -5.30 8.91 18.54
CA PHE A 37 -5.90 7.64 18.95
C PHE A 37 -7.40 7.54 18.69
N VAL A 38 -8.04 8.63 18.24
CA VAL A 38 -9.48 8.67 17.95
C VAL A 38 -9.71 9.14 16.50
N GLY A 39 -9.30 10.37 16.17
CA GLY A 39 -9.54 10.97 14.86
C GLY A 39 -8.73 10.33 13.74
N THR A 40 -7.51 9.89 14.01
CA THR A 40 -6.64 9.20 13.05
C THR A 40 -6.33 7.78 13.51
N MET A 41 -7.36 7.06 13.98
CA MET A 41 -7.23 5.68 14.44
C MET A 41 -6.68 4.78 13.32
N GLY A 42 -5.44 4.29 13.48
CA GLY A 42 -4.74 3.53 12.42
C GLY A 42 -4.26 4.39 11.24
N GLY A 43 -4.02 5.67 11.47
CA GLY A 43 -3.52 6.62 10.49
C GLY A 43 -4.60 7.57 9.94
N THR A 44 -4.23 8.34 8.92
CA THR A 44 -5.14 9.33 8.31
C THR A 44 -6.41 8.65 7.81
N GLY A 45 -7.57 9.20 8.16
CA GLY A 45 -8.88 8.68 7.75
C GLY A 45 -9.50 7.65 8.69
N ALA A 46 -8.90 7.37 9.85
CA ALA A 46 -9.35 6.32 10.78
C ALA A 46 -9.38 4.92 10.13
N THR A 47 -8.28 4.55 9.46
CA THR A 47 -8.19 3.37 8.60
C THR A 47 -7.85 2.07 9.31
N LEU A 48 -7.80 2.03 10.65
CA LEU A 48 -7.36 0.85 11.41
C LEU A 48 -8.01 -0.46 10.94
N VAL A 49 -9.32 -0.42 10.70
CA VAL A 49 -10.11 -1.61 10.32
C VAL A 49 -9.92 -2.04 8.87
N VAL A 50 -9.43 -1.17 7.99
CA VAL A 50 -9.45 -1.38 6.53
C VAL A 50 -8.56 -2.55 6.11
N PRO A 51 -7.30 -2.69 6.57
CA PRO A 51 -6.48 -3.87 6.24
C PRO A 51 -7.11 -5.19 6.71
N PHE A 52 -7.79 -5.18 7.86
CA PHE A 52 -8.50 -6.35 8.36
C PHE A 52 -9.72 -6.67 7.50
N ILE A 53 -10.46 -5.66 7.03
CA ILE A 53 -11.54 -5.86 6.07
C ILE A 53 -11.00 -6.50 4.79
N PHE A 54 -9.88 -5.98 4.26
CA PHE A 54 -9.25 -6.53 3.07
C PHE A 54 -8.74 -7.96 3.26
N LEU A 55 -8.14 -8.27 4.40
CA LEU A 55 -7.66 -9.62 4.71
C LEU A 55 -8.80 -10.64 4.84
N LEU A 56 -9.88 -10.26 5.52
CA LEU A 56 -10.93 -11.21 5.93
C LEU A 56 -12.10 -11.28 4.95
N PHE A 57 -12.39 -10.21 4.23
CA PHE A 57 -13.61 -10.09 3.43
C PHE A 57 -13.40 -9.76 1.95
N ALA A 58 -12.21 -9.31 1.53
CA ALA A 58 -11.96 -9.07 0.11
C ALA A 58 -11.94 -10.40 -0.66
N LYS A 59 -12.39 -10.35 -1.91
CA LYS A 59 -12.32 -11.45 -2.86
C LYS A 59 -11.19 -11.25 -3.87
N SER A 60 -10.94 -10.00 -4.25
CA SER A 60 -9.88 -9.62 -5.18
C SER A 60 -8.51 -10.01 -4.63
N LYS A 61 -7.64 -10.52 -5.51
CA LYS A 61 -6.26 -10.86 -5.17
C LYS A 61 -5.50 -9.61 -4.76
N GLN A 62 -5.69 -8.51 -5.48
CA GLN A 62 -5.05 -7.22 -5.20
C GLN A 62 -5.36 -6.76 -3.77
N LEU A 63 -6.64 -6.67 -3.37
CA LEU A 63 -6.99 -6.16 -2.04
C LEU A 63 -6.50 -7.07 -0.92
N LYS A 64 -6.57 -8.40 -1.08
CA LYS A 64 -6.00 -9.34 -0.11
C LYS A 64 -4.50 -9.12 0.10
N ALA A 65 -3.75 -8.92 -0.99
CA ALA A 65 -2.32 -8.64 -0.93
C ALA A 65 -2.04 -7.32 -0.19
N VAL A 66 -2.81 -6.27 -0.48
CA VAL A 66 -2.71 -4.98 0.22
C VAL A 66 -3.02 -5.13 1.71
N GLY A 67 -4.08 -5.85 2.08
CA GLY A 67 -4.42 -6.12 3.47
C GLY A 67 -3.28 -6.82 4.22
N LYS A 68 -2.67 -7.85 3.60
CA LYS A 68 -1.54 -8.58 4.17
C LYS A 68 -0.29 -7.72 4.33
N ALA A 69 -0.02 -6.84 3.39
CA ALA A 69 1.14 -5.95 3.46
C ALA A 69 0.95 -4.80 4.46
N SER A 70 -0.29 -4.38 4.73
CA SER A 70 -0.57 -3.14 5.48
C SER A 70 -1.09 -3.33 6.91
N PHE A 71 -1.56 -4.51 7.32
CA PHE A 71 -2.19 -4.67 8.64
C PHE A 71 -1.26 -4.34 9.81
N ILE A 72 0.02 -4.74 9.74
CA ILE A 72 1.02 -4.42 10.78
C ILE A 72 1.28 -2.91 10.82
N PRO A 73 1.76 -2.25 9.76
CA PRO A 73 2.10 -0.83 9.84
C PRO A 73 0.88 0.04 10.21
N VAL A 74 -0.32 -0.28 9.69
CA VAL A 74 -1.56 0.43 10.03
C VAL A 74 -1.93 0.28 11.51
N SER A 75 -1.65 -0.86 12.13
CA SER A 75 -1.86 -1.05 13.57
C SER A 75 -1.01 -0.11 14.43
N PHE A 76 0.10 0.40 13.90
CA PHE A 76 0.97 1.41 14.51
C PHE A 76 0.81 2.79 13.86
N ALA A 77 -0.35 3.05 13.27
CA ALA A 77 -0.73 4.31 12.61
C ALA A 77 0.14 4.73 11.41
N VAL A 78 0.94 3.80 10.85
CA VAL A 78 1.70 3.99 9.60
C VAL A 78 0.85 3.42 8.46
N ASN A 79 0.09 4.28 7.77
CA ASN A 79 -0.90 3.84 6.78
C ASN A 79 -0.56 4.18 5.32
N GLU A 80 0.61 4.73 5.04
CA GLU A 80 1.08 5.02 3.69
C GLU A 80 1.02 3.81 2.75
N PRO A 81 1.44 2.59 3.16
CA PRO A 81 1.32 1.41 2.30
C PRO A 81 -0.12 1.13 1.88
N LEU A 82 -1.09 1.35 2.77
CA LEU A 82 -2.51 1.19 2.47
C LEU A 82 -3.01 2.29 1.53
N LEU A 83 -2.69 3.55 1.83
CA LEU A 83 -3.16 4.70 1.07
C LEU A 83 -2.68 4.67 -0.39
N PHE A 84 -1.45 4.23 -0.62
CA PHE A 84 -0.88 4.15 -1.96
C PHE A 84 -1.20 2.85 -2.69
N ALA A 85 -1.31 1.71 -2.00
CA ALA A 85 -1.54 0.43 -2.66
C ALA A 85 -3.03 0.14 -2.98
N ALA A 86 -3.98 0.66 -2.17
CA ALA A 86 -5.42 0.62 -2.44
C ALA A 86 -5.97 1.91 -3.09
N PRO A 87 -5.09 2.69 -3.75
CA PRO A 87 -5.16 4.13 -4.01
C PRO A 87 -6.26 4.92 -3.27
N MET A 88 -6.33 4.84 -1.94
CA MET A 88 -7.48 5.38 -1.18
C MET A 88 -7.70 6.88 -1.38
N ILE A 89 -6.63 7.66 -1.55
CA ILE A 89 -6.70 9.13 -1.71
C ILE A 89 -7.35 9.52 -3.05
N LEU A 90 -7.09 8.75 -4.11
CA LEU A 90 -7.56 9.05 -5.47
C LEU A 90 -8.83 8.27 -5.83
N ASN A 91 -9.30 7.41 -4.93
CA ASN A 91 -10.42 6.51 -5.18
C ASN A 91 -11.72 7.11 -4.63
N PRO A 92 -12.70 7.45 -5.49
CA PRO A 92 -13.96 8.06 -5.05
C PRO A 92 -14.78 7.15 -4.12
N TYR A 93 -14.61 5.82 -4.20
CA TYR A 93 -15.26 4.88 -3.27
C TYR A 93 -14.81 5.11 -1.82
N PHE A 94 -13.52 5.41 -1.62
CA PHE A 94 -12.96 5.58 -0.28
C PHE A 94 -13.01 7.02 0.21
N PHE A 95 -13.24 8.01 -0.66
CA PHE A 95 -13.30 9.41 -0.28
C PHE A 95 -14.33 9.68 0.84
N ILE A 96 -15.55 9.15 0.69
CA ILE A 96 -16.63 9.35 1.68
C ILE A 96 -16.26 8.76 3.05
N PRO A 97 -15.96 7.45 3.19
CA PRO A 97 -15.64 6.88 4.50
C PRO A 97 -14.35 7.48 5.08
N PHE A 98 -13.37 7.87 4.26
CA PHE A 98 -12.13 8.50 4.72
C PHE A 98 -12.32 9.85 5.39
N LEU A 99 -13.31 10.63 4.96
CA LEU A 99 -13.66 11.91 5.58
C LEU A 99 -14.67 11.73 6.73
N LEU A 100 -15.65 10.84 6.56
CA LEU A 100 -16.74 10.66 7.50
C LEU A 100 -16.30 9.99 8.80
N THR A 101 -15.48 8.94 8.71
CA THR A 101 -15.11 8.11 9.87
C THR A 101 -14.40 8.92 10.96
N PRO A 102 -13.36 9.74 10.66
CA PRO A 102 -12.75 10.62 11.67
C PRO A 102 -13.73 11.55 12.37
N VAL A 103 -14.69 12.12 11.63
CA VAL A 103 -15.70 13.05 12.18
C VAL A 103 -16.61 12.30 13.14
N VAL A 104 -17.10 11.13 12.75
CA VAL A 104 -17.93 10.27 13.61
C VAL A 104 -17.17 9.89 14.89
N ASN A 105 -15.90 9.52 14.78
CA ASN A 105 -15.09 9.13 15.94
C ASN A 105 -14.89 10.27 16.93
N VAL A 106 -14.60 11.48 16.43
CA VAL A 106 -14.48 12.68 17.27
C VAL A 106 -15.81 13.01 17.95
N CYS A 107 -16.94 12.90 17.24
CA CYS A 107 -18.27 13.11 17.82
C CYS A 107 -18.59 12.09 18.92
N LEU A 108 -18.30 10.81 18.68
CA LEU A 108 -18.50 9.74 19.66
C LEU A 108 -17.63 9.96 20.90
N PHE A 109 -16.34 10.26 20.73
CA PHE A 109 -15.46 10.56 21.86
C PHE A 109 -15.97 11.76 22.66
N LYS A 110 -16.35 12.85 22.00
CA LYS A 110 -16.93 14.03 22.65
C LYS A 110 -18.20 13.67 23.45
N PHE A 111 -19.08 12.84 22.89
CA PHE A 111 -20.28 12.38 23.59
C PHE A 111 -19.94 11.57 24.85
N PHE A 112 -18.96 10.66 24.77
CA PHE A 112 -18.51 9.89 25.92
C PHE A 112 -17.94 10.77 27.03
N VAL A 113 -17.16 11.79 26.68
CA VAL A 113 -16.61 12.74 27.66
C VAL A 113 -17.71 13.61 28.24
N ASP A 114 -18.46 14.34 27.42
CA ASP A 114 -19.34 15.41 27.90
C ASP A 114 -20.66 14.89 28.49
N VAL A 115 -21.16 13.73 28.03
CA VAL A 115 -22.48 13.21 28.43
C VAL A 115 -22.37 12.00 29.34
N LEU A 116 -21.45 11.07 29.05
CA LEU A 116 -21.27 9.86 29.85
C LEU A 116 -20.27 10.03 31.00
N GLY A 117 -19.61 11.18 31.11
CA GLY A 117 -18.65 11.47 32.18
C GLY A 117 -17.32 10.70 32.05
N MET A 118 -16.97 10.24 30.85
CA MET A 118 -15.66 9.64 30.61
C MET A 118 -14.55 10.69 30.76
N ASN A 119 -13.42 10.33 31.36
CA ASN A 119 -12.26 11.20 31.34
C ASN A 119 -11.66 11.30 29.93
N SER A 120 -11.29 12.51 29.53
CA SER A 120 -10.50 12.78 28.32
C SER A 120 -9.01 12.44 28.55
N PHE A 121 -8.18 12.68 27.54
CA PHE A 121 -6.75 12.37 27.60
C PHE A 121 -6.01 13.20 28.64
N MET A 122 -5.28 12.51 29.52
CA MET A 122 -4.44 13.07 30.59
C MET A 122 -2.95 12.75 30.39
N TYR A 123 -2.63 11.80 29.52
CA TYR A 123 -1.27 11.37 29.23
C TYR A 123 -0.96 11.49 27.75
N VAL A 124 0.27 11.93 27.44
CA VAL A 124 0.80 11.93 26.09
C VAL A 124 1.51 10.59 25.86
N LEU A 125 1.00 9.80 24.91
CA LEU A 125 1.65 8.57 24.45
C LEU A 125 2.29 8.80 23.08
N PRO A 126 3.31 8.00 22.70
CA PRO A 126 3.82 8.00 21.33
C PRO A 126 2.70 7.73 20.34
N TRP A 127 2.63 8.51 19.26
CA TRP A 127 1.56 8.41 18.26
C TRP A 127 1.49 7.03 17.59
N ALA A 128 2.62 6.32 17.52
CA ALA A 128 2.70 4.97 16.98
C ALA A 128 2.12 3.89 17.91
N THR A 129 1.68 4.24 19.12
CA THR A 129 0.99 3.29 20.01
C THR A 129 -0.28 2.78 19.32
N PRO A 130 -0.57 1.46 19.32
CA PRO A 130 -1.81 0.95 18.75
C PRO A 130 -3.03 1.66 19.32
N ALA A 131 -3.82 2.30 18.45
CA ALA A 131 -4.79 3.30 18.85
C ALA A 131 -5.82 2.85 19.91
N PRO A 132 -6.38 1.63 19.88
CA PRO A 132 -7.26 1.17 20.96
C PRO A 132 -6.57 1.13 22.33
N ILE A 133 -5.29 0.74 22.36
CA ILE A 133 -4.48 0.72 23.57
C ILE A 133 -4.14 2.16 23.99
N GLY A 134 -3.73 2.99 23.04
CA GLY A 134 -3.41 4.40 23.27
C GLY A 134 -4.59 5.19 23.83
N LEU A 135 -5.82 4.92 23.36
CA LEU A 135 -7.05 5.52 23.86
C LEU A 135 -7.29 5.16 25.32
N VAL A 136 -7.24 3.86 25.64
CA VAL A 136 -7.47 3.37 27.02
C VAL A 136 -6.42 3.88 27.98
N LEU A 137 -5.14 3.77 27.63
CA LEU A 137 -4.05 4.22 28.49
C LEU A 137 -4.04 5.74 28.65
N GLY A 138 -4.28 6.47 27.56
CA GLY A 138 -4.24 7.94 27.55
C GLY A 138 -5.35 8.61 28.34
N THR A 139 -6.48 7.92 28.53
CA THR A 139 -7.65 8.40 29.29
C THR A 139 -7.74 7.83 30.72
N GLY A 140 -6.65 7.21 31.22
CA GLY A 140 -6.57 6.73 32.60
C GLY A 140 -7.24 5.39 32.87
N MET A 141 -7.40 4.54 31.84
CA MET A 141 -7.90 3.17 31.95
C MET A 141 -9.31 3.03 32.57
N GLY A 142 -10.17 4.04 32.41
CA GLY A 142 -11.55 3.97 32.85
C GLY A 142 -12.38 2.96 32.04
N ILE A 143 -13.39 2.35 32.66
CA ILE A 143 -14.26 1.35 32.00
C ILE A 143 -14.89 1.89 30.70
N LEU A 144 -15.34 3.15 30.71
CA LEU A 144 -15.92 3.79 29.54
C LEU A 144 -14.94 3.94 28.37
N ALA A 145 -13.63 4.02 28.64
CA ALA A 145 -12.61 4.09 27.60
C ALA A 145 -12.47 2.75 26.85
N PHE A 146 -12.56 1.62 27.56
CA PHE A 146 -12.60 0.29 26.93
C PHE A 146 -13.85 0.12 26.07
N VAL A 147 -15.00 0.57 26.58
CA VAL A 147 -16.26 0.54 25.83
C VAL A 147 -16.14 1.40 24.57
N LEU A 148 -15.61 2.62 24.68
CA LEU A 148 -15.40 3.50 23.53
C LEU A 148 -14.47 2.88 22.50
N ALA A 149 -13.33 2.30 22.92
CA ALA A 149 -12.40 1.65 22.00
C ALA A 149 -13.10 0.55 21.16
N ALA A 150 -13.92 -0.29 21.80
CA ALA A 150 -14.71 -1.30 21.09
C ALA A 150 -15.76 -0.68 20.15
N VAL A 151 -16.46 0.37 20.61
CA VAL A 151 -17.47 1.08 19.80
C VAL A 151 -16.85 1.70 18.55
N LEU A 152 -15.70 2.38 18.67
CA LEU A 152 -15.03 3.01 17.54
C LEU A 152 -14.63 1.96 16.49
N ILE A 153 -14.03 0.83 16.91
CA ILE A 153 -13.67 -0.26 15.98
C ILE A 153 -14.90 -0.79 15.24
N VAL A 154 -16.01 -1.00 15.95
CA VAL A 154 -17.25 -1.51 15.34
C VAL A 154 -17.85 -0.49 14.37
N VAL A 155 -17.89 0.79 14.75
CA VAL A 155 -18.45 1.86 13.91
C VAL A 155 -17.58 2.06 12.66
N ASP A 156 -16.26 2.14 12.81
CA ASP A 156 -15.31 2.25 11.70
C ASP A 156 -15.49 1.08 10.74
N PHE A 157 -15.63 -0.14 11.27
CA PHE A 157 -15.86 -1.33 10.47
C PHE A 157 -17.19 -1.23 9.68
N LEU A 158 -18.28 -0.82 10.33
CA LEU A 158 -19.58 -0.67 9.68
C LEU A 158 -19.58 0.43 8.61
N ILE A 159 -18.84 1.52 8.83
CA ILE A 159 -18.70 2.60 7.85
C ILE A 159 -17.88 2.11 6.65
N TYR A 160 -16.72 1.49 6.85
CA TYR A 160 -15.81 1.12 5.77
C TYR A 160 -16.27 -0.12 4.98
N LEU A 161 -16.87 -1.11 5.64
CA LEU A 161 -17.24 -2.39 5.02
C LEU A 161 -18.02 -2.27 3.70
N PRO A 162 -19.10 -1.46 3.58
CA PRO A 162 -19.85 -1.36 2.32
C PRO A 162 -18.99 -0.80 1.17
N PHE A 163 -18.13 0.19 1.44
CA PHE A 163 -17.27 0.79 0.41
C PHE A 163 -16.14 -0.16 0.00
N CYS A 164 -15.53 -0.84 0.98
CA CYS A 164 -14.53 -1.87 0.70
C CYS A 164 -15.11 -2.97 -0.20
N LYS A 165 -16.34 -3.45 0.09
CA LYS A 165 -17.01 -4.47 -0.73
C LYS A 165 -17.37 -3.96 -2.12
N ALA A 166 -17.83 -2.72 -2.25
CA ALA A 166 -18.15 -2.13 -3.54
C ALA A 166 -16.92 -2.01 -4.43
N TYR A 167 -15.79 -1.54 -3.88
CA TYR A 167 -14.54 -1.46 -4.62
C TYR A 167 -13.95 -2.83 -4.95
N ASP A 168 -14.00 -3.77 -4.01
CA ASP A 168 -13.58 -5.17 -4.22
C ASP A 168 -14.33 -5.82 -5.38
N ALA A 169 -15.64 -5.60 -5.50
CA ALA A 169 -16.44 -6.14 -6.61
C ALA A 169 -15.94 -5.65 -7.99
N VAL A 170 -15.59 -4.37 -8.09
CA VAL A 170 -15.02 -3.78 -9.33
C VAL A 170 -13.66 -4.41 -9.66
N LEU A 171 -12.83 -4.68 -8.65
CA LEU A 171 -11.52 -5.29 -8.85
C LEU A 171 -11.65 -6.76 -9.27
N VAL A 172 -12.55 -7.51 -8.65
CA VAL A 172 -12.83 -8.91 -9.03
C VAL A 172 -13.30 -8.99 -10.49
N GLU A 173 -14.17 -8.08 -10.93
CA GLU A 173 -14.62 -8.04 -12.31
C GLU A 173 -13.47 -7.75 -13.28
N LYS A 174 -12.59 -6.80 -12.94
CA LYS A 174 -11.38 -6.51 -13.73
C LYS A 174 -10.39 -7.67 -13.76
N GLU A 175 -10.17 -8.34 -12.64
CA GLU A 175 -9.31 -9.52 -12.53
C GLU A 175 -9.87 -10.67 -13.38
N ALA A 176 -11.19 -10.86 -13.41
CA ALA A 176 -11.85 -11.87 -14.25
C ALA A 176 -11.74 -11.57 -15.74
N GLN A 177 -12.02 -10.32 -16.15
CA GLN A 177 -11.88 -9.90 -17.56
C GLN A 177 -10.45 -10.08 -18.07
N LYS A 178 -9.44 -9.73 -17.26
CA LYS A 178 -8.04 -9.98 -17.61
C LYS A 178 -7.76 -11.46 -17.80
N ALA A 179 -8.25 -12.31 -16.91
CA ALA A 179 -8.05 -13.77 -17.02
C ALA A 179 -8.70 -14.36 -18.29
N GLU A 180 -9.86 -13.86 -18.71
CA GLU A 180 -10.52 -14.29 -19.96
C GLU A 180 -9.74 -13.85 -21.20
N VAL A 181 -9.20 -12.63 -21.24
CA VAL A 181 -8.36 -12.16 -22.35
C VAL A 181 -7.11 -13.03 -22.49
N ILE A 182 -6.45 -13.33 -21.36
CA ILE A 182 -5.26 -14.20 -21.34
C ILE A 182 -5.59 -15.61 -21.84
N ALA A 183 -6.71 -16.19 -21.39
CA ALA A 183 -7.15 -17.51 -21.84
C ALA A 183 -7.50 -17.54 -23.34
N THR A 184 -7.99 -16.42 -23.89
CA THR A 184 -8.35 -16.31 -25.32
C THR A 184 -7.10 -16.13 -26.19
N GLU A 185 -6.08 -15.40 -25.70
CA GLU A 185 -4.78 -15.28 -26.36
C GLU A 185 -3.98 -16.59 -26.33
N GLU A 186 -4.00 -17.33 -25.21
CA GLU A 186 -3.43 -18.67 -25.10
C GLU A 186 -4.19 -19.69 -25.97
N GLY A 187 -5.52 -19.61 -26.04
CA GLY A 187 -6.35 -20.46 -26.90
C GLY A 187 -6.18 -20.18 -28.40
N ALA A 188 -6.01 -18.93 -28.80
CA ALA A 188 -5.71 -18.56 -30.18
C ALA A 188 -4.29 -19.01 -30.62
N SER A 189 -3.35 -19.13 -29.67
CA SER A 189 -2.04 -19.73 -29.93
C SER A 189 -2.09 -21.27 -30.05
N ALA A 190 -3.13 -21.91 -29.51
CA ALA A 190 -3.28 -23.37 -29.51
C ALA A 190 -3.95 -23.93 -30.78
N ASP A 191 -4.71 -23.12 -31.53
CA ASP A 191 -5.44 -23.54 -32.74
C ASP A 191 -4.60 -23.47 -34.04
N VAL A 192 -3.34 -23.05 -33.96
CA VAL A 192 -2.36 -23.22 -35.05
C VAL A 192 -1.39 -24.35 -34.69
N ARG A 193 -1.91 -25.57 -34.59
CA ARG A 193 -1.09 -26.80 -34.65
C ARG A 193 -1.12 -27.34 -36.08
N GLU A 194 -0.42 -26.66 -36.99
CA GLU A 194 0.17 -27.39 -38.12
C GLU A 194 1.49 -27.99 -37.64
N GLU A 195 1.64 -29.30 -37.88
CA GLU A 195 2.83 -30.08 -37.55
C GLU A 195 4.08 -29.46 -38.20
N VAL A 196 5.02 -28.98 -37.39
CA VAL A 196 6.39 -28.71 -37.85
C VAL A 196 7.37 -29.41 -36.89
N PRO A 197 8.39 -30.13 -37.40
CA PRO A 197 9.15 -31.09 -36.62
C PRO A 197 10.08 -30.43 -35.61
N VAL A 198 10.34 -31.16 -34.53
CA VAL A 198 11.43 -30.89 -33.59
C VAL A 198 12.76 -30.93 -34.35
N ALA A 199 13.32 -29.75 -34.64
CA ALA A 199 14.66 -29.62 -35.18
C ALA A 199 15.33 -28.36 -34.62
N ALA A 200 16.39 -28.60 -33.85
CA ALA A 200 17.55 -27.77 -33.56
C ALA A 200 17.40 -26.23 -33.53
N SER A 201 17.79 -25.66 -32.39
CA SER A 201 18.27 -24.28 -32.24
C SER A 201 18.96 -23.79 -33.50
N GLN A 202 18.33 -22.83 -34.19
CA GLN A 202 19.01 -21.97 -35.14
C GLN A 202 18.67 -20.52 -34.85
N VAL A 203 19.73 -19.83 -34.49
CA VAL A 203 19.92 -18.38 -34.52
C VAL A 203 19.33 -17.82 -35.80
N ILE A 204 18.22 -17.07 -35.71
CA ILE A 204 17.80 -16.15 -36.77
C ILE A 204 17.39 -14.83 -36.10
N SER A 205 18.06 -13.79 -36.57
CA SER A 205 17.92 -12.38 -36.26
C SER A 205 16.54 -11.83 -36.61
N ASP A 206 15.76 -11.42 -35.62
CA ASP A 206 14.62 -10.52 -35.83
C ASP A 206 14.92 -9.16 -35.21
N ALA A 207 15.35 -8.23 -36.06
CA ALA A 207 15.84 -6.90 -35.71
C ALA A 207 14.72 -5.89 -35.34
N ASN A 208 13.60 -6.33 -34.75
CA ASN A 208 12.51 -5.39 -34.43
C ASN A 208 11.56 -5.80 -33.28
N LYS A 209 11.93 -6.75 -32.40
CA LYS A 209 11.13 -7.03 -31.19
C LYS A 209 11.51 -6.05 -30.08
N GLU A 210 10.53 -5.28 -29.61
CA GLU A 210 10.69 -4.38 -28.47
C GLU A 210 10.84 -5.19 -27.17
N ILE A 211 11.89 -4.92 -26.41
CA ILE A 211 12.20 -5.57 -25.13
C ILE A 211 11.42 -4.84 -24.04
N ASN A 212 10.45 -5.53 -23.45
CA ASN A 212 9.66 -5.01 -22.35
C ASN A 212 10.36 -5.33 -21.01
N VAL A 213 10.74 -4.29 -20.27
CA VAL A 213 11.45 -4.39 -18.99
C VAL A 213 10.57 -3.92 -17.83
N LEU A 214 10.40 -4.76 -16.81
CA LEU A 214 9.75 -4.41 -15.54
C LEU A 214 10.78 -4.17 -14.45
N VAL A 215 10.79 -2.97 -13.87
CA VAL A 215 11.63 -2.64 -12.71
C VAL A 215 10.80 -2.75 -11.44
N LEU A 216 11.17 -3.63 -10.51
CA LEU A 216 10.48 -3.83 -9.24
C LEU A 216 11.27 -3.24 -8.07
N CYS A 217 10.59 -2.51 -7.20
CA CYS A 217 11.14 -2.12 -5.90
C CYS A 217 10.08 -2.26 -4.78
N ALA A 218 10.42 -1.88 -3.54
CA ALA A 218 9.48 -1.98 -2.42
C ALA A 218 8.27 -1.03 -2.55
N GLY A 219 8.35 -0.02 -3.43
CA GLY A 219 7.26 0.89 -3.81
C GLY A 219 7.33 1.25 -5.30
N ALA A 220 6.74 2.37 -5.74
CA ALA A 220 6.85 2.83 -7.13
C ALA A 220 7.97 3.87 -7.37
N GLY A 221 8.51 4.47 -6.29
CA GLY A 221 9.46 5.59 -6.39
C GLY A 221 10.84 5.19 -6.92
N THR A 222 11.49 4.20 -6.28
CA THR A 222 12.84 3.78 -6.68
C THR A 222 12.84 3.08 -8.04
N SER A 223 11.82 2.28 -8.35
CA SER A 223 11.63 1.64 -9.65
C SER A 223 11.38 2.64 -10.77
N ALA A 224 10.65 3.74 -10.51
CA ALA A 224 10.44 4.80 -11.48
C ALA A 224 11.74 5.49 -11.91
N MET A 225 12.73 5.64 -11.02
CA MET A 225 14.01 6.26 -11.38
C MET A 225 14.75 5.50 -12.48
N LEU A 226 14.85 4.17 -12.35
CA LEU A 226 15.51 3.34 -13.36
C LEU A 226 14.65 3.19 -14.62
N ALA A 227 13.34 3.01 -14.48
CA ALA A 227 12.44 2.93 -15.63
C ALA A 227 12.48 4.21 -16.49
N ASN A 228 12.55 5.39 -15.86
CA ASN A 228 12.69 6.66 -16.57
C ASN A 228 14.07 6.81 -17.22
N ALA A 229 15.15 6.37 -16.56
CA ALA A 229 16.48 6.35 -17.15
C ALA A 229 16.53 5.45 -18.40
N LEU A 230 15.89 4.28 -18.34
CA LEU A 230 15.76 3.36 -19.48
C LEU A 230 14.94 3.97 -20.62
N LYS A 231 13.78 4.57 -20.36
CA LYS A 231 12.99 5.26 -21.39
C LYS A 231 13.77 6.38 -22.06
N LYS A 232 14.47 7.20 -21.27
CA LYS A 232 15.30 8.29 -21.78
C LYS A 232 16.42 7.74 -22.66
N GLY A 233 17.18 6.77 -22.15
CA GLY A 233 18.27 6.14 -22.89
C GLY A 233 17.79 5.46 -24.17
N ALA A 234 16.64 4.77 -24.14
CA ALA A 234 16.05 4.12 -25.31
C ALA A 234 15.67 5.14 -26.38
N SER A 235 15.11 6.29 -25.99
CA SER A 235 14.79 7.37 -26.92
C SER A 235 16.02 8.01 -27.57
N GLU A 236 17.11 8.16 -26.81
CA GLU A 236 18.36 8.78 -27.27
C GLU A 236 19.17 7.83 -28.17
N SER A 237 19.24 6.55 -27.80
CA SER A 237 19.98 5.51 -28.53
C SER A 237 19.16 4.79 -29.60
N LYS A 238 17.86 5.09 -29.72
CA LYS A 238 16.88 4.36 -30.55
C LYS A 238 16.88 2.85 -30.29
N ALA A 239 17.15 2.46 -29.04
CA ALA A 239 17.09 1.07 -28.64
C ALA A 239 15.62 0.61 -28.52
N PRO A 240 15.30 -0.63 -28.93
CA PRO A 240 13.94 -1.17 -28.86
C PRO A 240 13.64 -1.63 -27.43
N ILE A 241 13.60 -0.69 -26.46
CA ILE A 241 13.36 -0.99 -25.05
C ILE A 241 12.19 -0.15 -24.54
N SER A 242 11.20 -0.84 -24.00
CA SER A 242 10.13 -0.25 -23.19
C SER A 242 10.34 -0.62 -21.73
N ALA A 243 10.16 0.34 -20.82
CA ALA A 243 10.37 0.10 -19.39
C ALA A 243 9.15 0.52 -18.56
N MET A 244 8.78 -0.28 -17.57
CA MET A 244 7.73 0.03 -16.61
C MET A 244 8.26 -0.11 -15.18
N ALA A 245 7.74 0.71 -14.28
CA ALA A 245 8.01 0.62 -12.86
C ALA A 245 6.85 -0.08 -12.15
N GLY A 246 7.18 -1.00 -11.25
CA GLY A 246 6.22 -1.70 -10.40
C GLY A 246 6.68 -1.75 -8.94
N ALA A 247 5.75 -2.12 -8.07
CA ALA A 247 6.04 -2.48 -6.70
C ALA A 247 6.05 -4.02 -6.59
N TYR A 248 6.94 -4.55 -5.75
CA TYR A 248 6.87 -5.95 -5.37
C TYR A 248 5.49 -6.24 -4.74
N GLY A 249 4.87 -7.35 -5.12
CA GLY A 249 3.49 -7.68 -4.78
C GLY A 249 2.41 -7.32 -5.81
N SER A 250 2.64 -6.33 -6.69
CA SER A 250 1.68 -5.98 -7.76
C SER A 250 2.05 -6.56 -9.14
N HIS A 251 3.16 -7.30 -9.22
CA HIS A 251 3.76 -7.76 -10.47
C HIS A 251 3.22 -9.11 -10.97
N TYR A 252 2.59 -9.92 -10.10
CA TYR A 252 2.20 -11.29 -10.42
C TYR A 252 1.30 -11.41 -11.66
N GLU A 253 0.42 -10.44 -11.90
CA GLU A 253 -0.55 -10.47 -13.02
C GLU A 253 -0.06 -9.75 -14.27
N MET A 254 1.05 -9.00 -14.19
CA MET A 254 1.62 -8.28 -15.33
C MET A 254 2.95 -8.90 -15.79
N LEU A 255 3.47 -9.89 -15.07
CA LEU A 255 4.81 -10.46 -15.30
C LEU A 255 4.96 -10.97 -16.73
N GLN A 256 3.93 -11.65 -17.24
CA GLN A 256 3.87 -12.23 -18.59
C GLN A 256 4.02 -11.22 -19.73
N ASP A 257 3.76 -9.92 -19.48
CA ASP A 257 3.85 -8.87 -20.49
C ASP A 257 5.31 -8.39 -20.71
N PHE A 258 6.26 -8.89 -19.92
CA PHE A 258 7.65 -8.45 -19.91
C PHE A 258 8.61 -9.56 -20.29
N ASP A 259 9.63 -9.21 -21.08
CA ASP A 259 10.73 -10.11 -21.43
C ASP A 259 11.80 -10.18 -20.32
N MET A 260 11.85 -9.15 -19.45
CA MET A 260 12.84 -9.05 -18.38
C MET A 260 12.31 -8.32 -17.13
N VAL A 261 12.75 -8.79 -15.97
CA VAL A 261 12.50 -8.17 -14.66
C VAL A 261 13.84 -7.75 -14.03
N VAL A 262 13.90 -6.49 -13.59
CA VAL A 262 15.03 -5.94 -12.84
C VAL A 262 14.59 -5.66 -11.41
N LEU A 263 15.24 -6.31 -10.44
CA LEU A 263 15.00 -6.07 -9.02
C LEU A 263 15.90 -4.95 -8.51
N ALA A 264 15.27 -3.95 -7.90
CA ALA A 264 15.95 -2.92 -7.14
C ALA A 264 16.53 -3.52 -5.83
N PRO A 265 17.58 -2.92 -5.26
CA PRO A 265 18.32 -3.49 -4.13
C PRO A 265 17.45 -3.82 -2.91
N GLN A 266 16.37 -3.07 -2.68
CA GLN A 266 15.50 -3.27 -1.52
C GLN A 266 14.66 -4.54 -1.57
N VAL A 267 14.45 -5.12 -2.76
CA VAL A 267 13.61 -6.31 -2.96
C VAL A 267 14.41 -7.54 -3.38
N ASN A 268 15.75 -7.48 -3.33
CA ASN A 268 16.61 -8.61 -3.63
C ASN A 268 16.40 -9.81 -2.70
N SER A 269 15.87 -9.61 -1.49
CA SER A 269 15.50 -10.71 -0.59
C SER A 269 14.41 -11.61 -1.15
N TYR A 270 13.67 -11.16 -2.17
CA TYR A 270 12.62 -11.90 -2.85
C TYR A 270 13.08 -12.50 -4.19
N TYR A 271 14.40 -12.55 -4.45
CA TYR A 271 14.92 -13.04 -5.73
C TYR A 271 14.48 -14.48 -6.02
N ASP A 272 14.61 -15.38 -5.05
CA ASP A 272 14.28 -16.80 -5.22
C ASP A 272 12.78 -17.00 -5.47
N ASP A 273 11.93 -16.23 -4.77
CA ASP A 273 10.47 -16.26 -4.95
C ASP A 273 10.07 -15.86 -6.40
N ILE A 274 10.66 -14.78 -6.91
CA ILE A 274 10.35 -14.28 -8.27
C ILE A 274 10.97 -15.19 -9.32
N LYS A 275 12.13 -15.79 -9.03
CA LYS A 275 12.85 -16.65 -9.95
C LYS A 275 12.01 -17.84 -10.39
N GLU A 276 11.28 -18.45 -9.47
CA GLU A 276 10.36 -19.55 -9.79
C GLU A 276 9.29 -19.11 -10.81
N ASP A 277 8.69 -17.93 -10.60
CA ASP A 277 7.68 -17.36 -11.49
C ASP A 277 8.27 -16.95 -12.86
N THR A 278 9.46 -16.34 -12.88
CA THR A 278 10.11 -15.91 -14.12
C THR A 278 10.64 -17.07 -14.94
N ASP A 279 11.20 -18.11 -14.29
CA ASP A 279 11.70 -19.30 -14.97
C ASP A 279 10.55 -20.06 -15.64
N ARG A 280 9.37 -20.11 -15.00
CA ARG A 280 8.14 -20.70 -15.58
C ARG A 280 7.68 -19.96 -16.84
N LEU A 281 7.84 -18.64 -16.88
CA LEU A 281 7.40 -17.78 -17.98
C LEU A 281 8.50 -17.52 -19.03
N GLY A 282 9.72 -18.03 -18.83
CA GLY A 282 10.85 -17.77 -19.72
C GLY A 282 11.38 -16.33 -19.66
N ILE A 283 11.12 -15.62 -18.56
CA ILE A 283 11.47 -14.21 -18.37
C ILE A 283 12.86 -14.11 -17.73
N LYS A 284 13.69 -13.18 -18.20
CA LYS A 284 15.01 -12.95 -17.59
C LYS A 284 14.88 -12.17 -16.28
N LEU A 285 15.46 -12.68 -15.19
CA LEU A 285 15.47 -12.02 -13.89
C LEU A 285 16.89 -11.57 -13.49
N VAL A 286 17.04 -10.28 -13.20
CA VAL A 286 18.32 -9.70 -12.74
C VAL A 286 18.12 -8.91 -11.45
N ALA A 287 18.96 -9.18 -10.46
CA ALA A 287 19.05 -8.40 -9.22
C ALA A 287 20.23 -7.43 -9.26
N THR A 288 20.02 -6.22 -8.78
CA THR A 288 21.03 -5.14 -8.79
C THR A 288 21.53 -4.84 -7.39
N LYS A 289 22.80 -4.41 -7.27
CA LYS A 289 23.34 -3.91 -5.99
C LYS A 289 23.12 -2.40 -5.84
N GLY A 290 23.17 -1.90 -4.60
CA GLY A 290 22.93 -0.48 -4.28
C GLY A 290 23.69 0.52 -5.15
N ALA A 291 25.01 0.39 -5.23
CA ALA A 291 25.86 1.29 -6.02
C ALA A 291 25.63 1.15 -7.53
N GLU A 292 25.42 -0.07 -8.01
CA GLU A 292 25.13 -0.38 -9.41
C GLU A 292 23.81 0.23 -9.85
N TYR A 293 22.74 0.02 -9.09
CA TYR A 293 21.41 0.57 -9.38
C TYR A 293 21.43 2.10 -9.46
N ILE A 294 22.07 2.76 -8.50
CA ILE A 294 22.22 4.24 -8.51
C ILE A 294 23.00 4.68 -9.75
N GLY A 295 24.05 3.96 -10.13
CA GLY A 295 24.81 4.21 -11.36
C GLY A 295 23.91 4.17 -12.61
N LEU A 296 23.10 3.12 -12.74
CA LEU A 296 22.17 2.95 -13.87
C LEU A 296 21.10 4.05 -13.89
N THR A 297 20.60 4.49 -12.73
CA THR A 297 19.58 5.56 -12.68
C THR A 297 20.09 6.94 -13.10
N ARG A 298 21.41 7.17 -13.00
CA ARG A 298 22.05 8.47 -13.32
C ARG A 298 22.61 8.53 -14.74
N ASP A 299 22.73 7.39 -15.41
CA ASP A 299 23.37 7.24 -16.71
C ASP A 299 22.48 6.43 -17.66
N PRO A 300 21.61 7.10 -18.44
CA PRO A 300 20.65 6.47 -19.34
C PRO A 300 21.28 5.53 -20.39
N GLU A 301 22.45 5.87 -20.93
CA GLU A 301 23.16 5.04 -21.89
C GLU A 301 23.64 3.73 -21.25
N LYS A 302 24.23 3.83 -20.04
CA LYS A 302 24.63 2.63 -19.28
C LYS A 302 23.44 1.77 -18.89
N ALA A 303 22.29 2.37 -18.57
CA ALA A 303 21.08 1.63 -18.26
C ALA A 303 20.61 0.78 -19.46
N VAL A 304 20.60 1.36 -20.66
CA VAL A 304 20.25 0.64 -21.89
C VAL A 304 21.25 -0.47 -22.21
N GLN A 305 22.56 -0.19 -22.15
CA GLN A 305 23.58 -1.21 -22.38
C GLN A 305 23.48 -2.36 -21.38
N PHE A 306 23.19 -2.05 -20.11
CA PHE A 306 23.01 -3.05 -19.08
C PHE A 306 21.89 -4.04 -19.44
N ILE A 307 20.76 -3.56 -19.98
CA ILE A 307 19.67 -4.43 -20.44
C ILE A 307 20.08 -5.24 -21.67
N LEU A 308 20.63 -4.59 -22.70
CA LEU A 308 20.99 -5.25 -23.95
C LEU A 308 22.01 -6.38 -23.73
N ASN A 309 22.96 -6.20 -22.80
CA ASN A 309 23.95 -7.21 -22.45
C ASN A 309 23.34 -8.48 -21.81
N GLN A 310 22.11 -8.43 -21.31
CA GLN A 310 21.42 -9.61 -20.78
C GLN A 310 20.76 -10.47 -21.88
N PHE A 311 20.61 -9.91 -23.08
CA PHE A 311 20.00 -10.55 -24.24
C PHE A 311 21.02 -10.97 -25.32
N GLN A 312 22.30 -10.66 -25.11
CA GLN A 312 23.43 -11.18 -25.89
C GLN A 312 23.87 -12.55 -25.35
#